data_AF-A0A1Q4DIW7-F1
#
_entry.id   AF-A0A1Q4DIW7-F1
#
_cell.length_a   1.000
_cell.length_b   1.000
_cell.length_c   1.000
_cell.angle_alpha   90.00
_cell.angle_beta   90.00
_cell.angle_gamma   90.00
#
_symmetry.space_group_name_H-M   'P 1'
#
loop_
_entity.id
_entity.type
_entity.pdbx_description
1 polymer ?
#
loop_
_entity_poly.entity_id
_entity_poly.type
_entity_poly.pdbx_seq_one_letter_code
_entity_poly.pdbx_strand_id
1 'polypeptide(L)'
;MGFTPPANTGGGKTTSGETVRPPTAASHLPYEQRRDALIALKGKVDDATIAAAAKAEGVDLADLKITAPTPPENVTLNEANERLRVQGDPALTAGNSPDDYSFQFDPKEIAALDETEVAEANLMFKDALHAAQIPLSQAQSIVRETVATINHLDGLSDAARELEMKAQGEILKRSGNINEIMHYAELTLSRFPEDFRNEMFANHAWSSADAYLALAAAGRMIEAREARYGTKK
;
A
#
# COMPACT_ATOMS: atom_id res chain seq x y z
N MET A 1 -35.67 3.10 -11.57
CA MET A 1 -35.46 4.00 -12.73
C MET A 1 -34.19 3.51 -13.42
N GLY A 2 -34.32 2.88 -14.59
CA GLY A 2 -33.21 2.32 -15.35
C GLY A 2 -32.91 3.23 -16.53
N PHE A 3 -31.64 3.62 -16.71
CA PHE A 3 -31.19 4.43 -17.83
C PHE A 3 -30.22 3.59 -18.67
N THR A 4 -30.65 3.23 -19.88
CA THR A 4 -29.81 2.66 -20.94
C THR A 4 -29.49 3.76 -21.95
N PRO A 5 -28.23 3.90 -22.40
CA PRO A 5 -27.84 4.91 -23.39
C PRO A 5 -28.17 4.48 -24.83
N PRO A 6 -28.34 5.41 -25.78
CA PRO A 6 -28.65 5.09 -27.18
C PRO A 6 -27.40 4.67 -27.97
N ALA A 7 -27.60 3.68 -28.84
CA ALA A 7 -26.66 3.23 -29.86
C ALA A 7 -26.54 4.26 -31.00
N ASN A 8 -25.29 4.54 -31.42
CA ASN A 8 -25.02 5.30 -32.64
C ASN A 8 -24.39 4.35 -33.68
N THR A 9 -25.15 4.07 -34.74
CA THR A 9 -24.74 3.31 -35.92
C THR A 9 -24.34 4.28 -37.03
N GLY A 10 -23.05 4.32 -37.38
CA GLY A 10 -22.55 5.08 -38.52
C GLY A 10 -21.30 4.43 -39.10
N GLY A 11 -21.49 3.53 -40.07
CA GLY A 11 -20.41 2.89 -40.82
C GLY A 11 -19.98 3.71 -42.04
N GLY A 12 -18.68 3.72 -42.30
CA GLY A 12 -18.08 4.24 -43.54
C GLY A 12 -16.65 3.69 -43.74
N LYS A 13 -16.53 2.68 -44.61
CA LYS A 13 -15.30 2.14 -45.25
C LYS A 13 -14.83 3.14 -46.33
N THR A 14 -13.58 3.33 -46.77
CA THR A 14 -12.30 2.59 -46.87
C THR A 14 -11.22 3.63 -47.22
N THR A 15 -9.93 3.51 -46.85
CA THR A 15 -8.90 2.82 -47.66
C THR A 15 -7.52 2.93 -47.00
N SER A 16 -6.72 1.88 -47.17
CA SER A 16 -5.25 1.85 -47.21
C SER A 16 -4.44 2.09 -45.92
N GLY A 17 -3.97 0.98 -45.35
CA GLY A 17 -2.53 0.76 -45.35
C GLY A 17 -1.72 1.32 -44.20
N GLU A 18 -2.14 1.12 -42.95
CA GLU A 18 -1.21 0.93 -41.83
C GLU A 18 -1.97 0.25 -40.70
N THR A 19 -1.79 -1.06 -40.52
CA THR A 19 -2.18 -1.67 -39.25
C THR A 19 -1.18 -1.17 -38.23
N VAL A 20 -1.39 0.04 -37.72
CA VAL A 20 -0.79 0.50 -36.47
C VAL A 20 -1.34 -0.46 -35.43
N ARG A 21 -0.60 -1.54 -35.20
CA ARG A 21 -0.76 -2.31 -33.97
C ARG A 21 -0.65 -1.28 -32.85
N PRO A 22 -1.58 -1.25 -31.89
CA PRO A 22 -1.30 -0.48 -30.69
C PRO A 22 0.05 -0.99 -30.17
N PRO A 23 0.98 -0.12 -29.74
CA PRO A 23 2.07 -0.60 -28.93
C PRO A 23 1.38 -1.28 -27.74
N THR A 24 1.43 -2.61 -27.71
CA THR A 24 1.37 -3.34 -26.44
C THR A 24 2.40 -2.63 -25.59
N ALA A 25 1.92 -1.92 -24.56
CA ALA A 25 2.76 -1.21 -23.63
C ALA A 25 3.75 -2.24 -23.06
N ALA A 26 4.92 -2.31 -23.69
CA ALA A 26 6.07 -2.95 -23.11
C ALA A 26 6.37 -2.06 -21.92
N SER A 27 5.99 -2.56 -20.74
CA SER A 27 6.40 -2.14 -19.42
C SER A 27 7.59 -1.18 -19.48
N HIS A 28 7.34 0.08 -19.12
CA HIS A 28 8.24 1.25 -19.29
C HIS A 28 9.57 1.14 -18.52
N LEU A 29 9.80 0.05 -17.79
CA LEU A 29 10.99 -0.16 -16.97
C LEU A 29 12.11 -0.86 -17.75
N PRO A 30 13.39 -0.60 -17.46
CA PRO A 30 14.51 -1.38 -17.98
C PRO A 30 14.38 -2.89 -17.66
N TYR A 31 14.95 -3.74 -18.52
CA TYR A 31 14.91 -5.21 -18.37
C TYR A 31 15.34 -5.68 -16.98
N GLU A 32 16.44 -5.13 -16.46
CA GLU A 32 16.99 -5.46 -15.15
C GLU A 32 16.01 -5.20 -14.01
N GLN A 33 15.27 -4.08 -14.05
CA GLN A 33 14.28 -3.74 -13.01
C GLN A 33 13.07 -4.68 -13.04
N ARG A 34 12.59 -5.05 -14.24
CA ARG A 34 11.52 -6.05 -14.38
C ARG A 34 11.95 -7.43 -13.86
N ARG A 35 13.19 -7.84 -14.17
CA ARG A 35 13.76 -9.10 -13.69
C ARG A 35 13.87 -9.10 -12.16
N ASP A 36 14.46 -8.06 -11.58
CA ASP A 36 14.71 -7.98 -10.14
C ASP A 36 13.39 -7.91 -9.34
N ALA A 37 12.38 -7.19 -9.86
CA ALA A 37 11.02 -7.19 -9.34
C ALA A 37 10.41 -8.60 -9.27
N LEU A 38 10.49 -9.36 -10.36
CA LEU A 38 9.98 -10.73 -10.42
C LEU A 38 10.77 -11.71 -9.52
N ILE A 39 12.07 -11.46 -9.29
CA ILE A 39 12.88 -12.23 -8.35
C ILE A 39 12.44 -12.00 -6.90
N ALA A 40 12.17 -10.76 -6.51
CA ALA A 40 11.71 -10.43 -5.15
C ALA A 40 10.35 -11.05 -4.79
N LEU A 41 9.54 -11.38 -5.79
CA LEU A 41 8.24 -12.04 -5.68
C LEU A 41 8.32 -13.56 -5.57
N LYS A 42 9.45 -14.15 -5.94
CA LYS A 42 9.64 -15.59 -5.96
C LYS A 42 9.59 -16.18 -4.55
N GLY A 43 8.77 -17.21 -4.35
CA GLY A 43 8.55 -17.83 -3.03
C GLY A 43 7.44 -17.16 -2.21
N LYS A 44 6.93 -16.00 -2.65
CA LYS A 44 5.71 -15.38 -2.10
C LYS A 44 4.45 -15.78 -2.90
N VAL A 45 4.61 -16.10 -4.18
CA VAL A 45 3.55 -16.55 -5.11
C VAL A 45 3.95 -17.88 -5.74
N ASP A 46 2.98 -18.65 -6.25
CA ASP A 46 3.24 -19.92 -6.93
C ASP A 46 4.03 -19.75 -8.24
N ASP A 47 4.81 -20.78 -8.59
CA ASP A 47 5.73 -20.75 -9.74
C ASP A 47 5.02 -20.60 -11.09
N ALA A 48 3.77 -21.08 -11.23
CA ALA A 48 3.04 -20.99 -12.50
C ALA A 48 2.61 -19.55 -12.79
N THR A 49 2.17 -18.83 -11.75
CA THR A 49 1.82 -17.42 -11.84
C THR A 49 3.06 -16.55 -12.13
N ILE A 50 4.20 -16.83 -11.50
CA ILE A 50 5.49 -16.15 -11.80
C ILE A 50 5.91 -16.39 -13.25
N ALA A 51 5.76 -17.62 -13.77
CA ALA A 51 6.10 -17.93 -15.15
C ALA A 51 5.22 -17.19 -16.17
N ALA A 52 3.94 -17.01 -15.88
CA ALA A 52 3.03 -16.24 -16.71
C ALA A 52 3.42 -14.74 -16.75
N ALA A 53 3.77 -14.17 -15.61
CA ALA A 53 4.21 -12.77 -15.52
C ALA A 53 5.56 -12.54 -16.21
N ALA A 54 6.53 -13.44 -16.05
CA ALA A 54 7.80 -13.38 -16.76
C ALA A 54 7.61 -13.32 -18.28
N LYS A 55 6.71 -14.15 -18.81
CA LYS A 55 6.34 -14.15 -20.23
C LYS A 55 5.68 -12.83 -20.67
N ALA A 56 4.84 -12.24 -19.82
CA ALA A 56 4.18 -10.97 -20.11
C ALA A 56 5.17 -9.79 -20.13
N GLU A 57 6.16 -9.80 -19.23
CA GLU A 57 7.19 -8.76 -19.08
C GLU A 57 8.40 -8.95 -20.02
N GLY A 58 8.40 -10.02 -20.83
CA GLY A 58 9.50 -10.36 -21.73
C GLY A 58 10.80 -10.73 -21.00
N VAL A 59 10.69 -11.26 -19.78
CA VAL A 59 11.82 -11.73 -18.95
C VAL A 59 11.99 -13.24 -19.13
N ASP A 60 13.23 -13.69 -19.36
CA ASP A 60 13.52 -15.12 -19.43
C ASP A 60 13.39 -15.77 -18.05
N LEU A 61 12.65 -16.88 -17.96
CA LEU A 61 12.55 -17.69 -16.75
C LEU A 61 13.91 -18.20 -16.26
N ALA A 62 14.89 -18.39 -17.17
CA ALA A 62 16.26 -18.73 -16.82
C ALA A 62 16.94 -17.64 -15.99
N ASP A 63 16.59 -16.37 -16.23
CA ASP A 63 17.17 -15.20 -15.56
C ASP A 63 16.55 -14.95 -14.17
N LEU A 64 15.42 -15.59 -13.86
CA LEU A 64 14.78 -15.56 -12.54
C LEU A 64 15.38 -16.59 -11.56
N LYS A 65 16.52 -17.21 -11.93
CA LYS A 65 17.24 -18.16 -11.08
C LYS A 65 18.20 -17.42 -10.15
N ILE A 66 17.72 -17.01 -8.98
CA ILE A 66 18.55 -16.74 -7.81
C ILE A 66 18.12 -17.67 -6.67
N THR A 67 19.13 -18.13 -5.91
CA THR A 67 19.08 -18.97 -4.72
C THR A 67 17.99 -18.50 -3.77
N ALA A 68 17.18 -19.45 -3.29
CA ALA A 68 16.03 -19.20 -2.42
C ALA A 68 16.34 -18.11 -1.38
N PRO A 69 15.66 -16.94 -1.42
CA PRO A 69 15.69 -16.05 -0.28
C PRO A 69 15.17 -16.85 0.92
N THR A 70 15.89 -16.75 2.03
CA THR A 70 15.50 -17.34 3.31
C THR A 70 14.02 -16.97 3.53
N PRO A 71 13.14 -17.94 3.83
CA PRO A 71 11.75 -17.62 4.11
C PRO A 71 11.74 -16.49 5.13
N PRO A 72 10.93 -15.43 4.93
CA PRO A 72 10.81 -14.41 5.96
C PRO A 72 10.49 -15.14 7.26
N GLU A 73 11.27 -14.84 8.30
CA GLU A 73 11.01 -15.37 9.64
C GLU A 73 9.53 -15.16 9.92
N ASN A 74 8.88 -16.16 10.52
CA ASN A 74 7.51 -16.03 10.97
C ASN A 74 7.48 -14.89 12.00
N VAL A 75 7.27 -13.66 11.54
CA VAL A 75 6.95 -12.52 12.39
C VAL A 75 5.55 -12.80 12.88
N THR A 76 5.47 -13.60 13.93
CA THR A 76 4.22 -13.82 14.64
C THR A 76 3.76 -12.45 15.13
N LEU A 77 2.47 -12.14 14.88
CA LEU A 77 1.78 -10.92 15.32
C LEU A 77 2.08 -10.56 16.79
N ASN A 78 2.50 -11.53 17.61
CA ASN A 78 2.92 -11.34 18.98
C ASN A 78 4.17 -10.47 19.15
N GLU A 79 5.20 -10.53 18.31
CA GLU A 79 6.41 -9.70 18.53
C GLU A 79 6.17 -8.22 18.15
N ALA A 80 5.38 -7.97 17.11
CA ALA A 80 4.92 -6.62 16.76
C ALA A 80 3.97 -6.06 17.84
N ASN A 81 3.06 -6.89 18.38
CA ASN A 81 2.15 -6.49 19.46
C ASN A 81 2.84 -6.38 20.84
N GLU A 82 3.86 -7.19 21.15
CA GLU A 82 4.58 -7.14 22.43
C GLU A 82 5.50 -5.92 22.53
N ARG A 83 6.10 -5.48 21.41
CA ARG A 83 6.81 -4.19 21.36
C ARG A 83 5.88 -3.00 21.59
N LEU A 84 4.61 -3.11 21.23
CA LEU A 84 3.58 -2.07 21.41
C LEU A 84 2.83 -2.17 22.74
N ARG A 85 3.13 -3.17 23.57
CA ARG A 85 2.54 -3.36 24.90
C ARG A 85 3.20 -2.49 25.98
N VAL A 86 3.81 -1.38 25.57
CA VAL A 86 4.44 -0.39 26.46
C VAL A 86 3.44 0.72 26.71
N GLN A 87 2.85 0.67 27.92
CA GLN A 87 2.34 1.79 28.71
C GLN A 87 1.22 2.62 28.07
N GLY A 88 0.09 2.74 28.77
CA GLY A 88 -1.05 3.54 28.34
C GLY A 88 -0.60 4.91 27.84
N ASP A 89 -0.82 5.15 26.55
CA ASP A 89 -0.39 6.34 25.85
C ASP A 89 -1.05 7.59 26.49
N PRO A 90 -0.27 8.55 27.02
CA PRO A 90 -0.81 9.80 27.56
C PRO A 90 -1.58 10.62 26.52
N ALA A 91 -1.38 10.37 25.22
CA ALA A 91 -2.10 11.02 24.12
C ALA A 91 -3.61 10.72 24.08
N LEU A 92 -4.12 9.86 24.97
CA LEU A 92 -5.55 9.50 25.04
C LEU A 92 -6.47 10.66 25.48
N THR A 93 -5.94 11.83 25.90
CA THR A 93 -6.75 12.91 26.51
C THR A 93 -6.53 14.33 25.96
N ALA A 94 -5.52 14.59 25.12
CA ALA A 94 -5.29 15.91 24.53
C ALA A 94 -5.63 15.89 23.03
N GLY A 95 -6.29 16.96 22.54
CA GLY A 95 -6.36 17.18 21.09
C GLY A 95 -4.94 17.46 20.61
N ASN A 96 -4.37 16.54 19.84
CA ASN A 96 -3.07 16.77 19.19
C ASN A 96 -3.24 17.95 18.22
N SER A 97 -2.24 18.82 18.11
CA SER A 97 -2.10 19.74 16.99
C SER A 97 -1.47 19.02 15.80
N PRO A 98 -1.68 19.42 14.53
CA PRO A 98 -0.87 18.97 13.41
C PRO A 98 0.64 19.07 13.68
N ASP A 99 1.08 20.09 14.43
CA ASP A 99 2.47 20.31 14.76
C ASP A 99 3.09 19.26 15.71
N ASP A 100 2.26 18.53 16.46
CA ASP A 100 2.74 17.49 17.40
C ASP A 100 3.24 16.24 16.66
N TYR A 101 2.84 16.08 15.39
CA TYR A 101 3.31 15.00 14.54
C TYR A 101 4.70 15.32 14.00
N SER A 102 5.65 14.43 14.26
CA SER A 102 7.02 14.50 13.76
C SER A 102 7.39 13.18 13.10
N PHE A 103 7.74 13.22 11.81
CA PHE A 103 8.12 12.03 11.06
C PHE A 103 9.61 11.97 10.80
N GLN A 104 10.15 10.76 10.88
CA GLN A 104 11.48 10.42 10.38
C GLN A 104 11.30 9.57 9.13
N PHE A 105 11.79 10.06 7.99
CA PHE A 105 11.80 9.31 6.73
C PHE A 105 13.14 8.60 6.57
N ASP A 106 13.15 7.40 5.98
CA ASP A 106 14.41 6.76 5.60
C ASP A 106 15.06 7.60 4.48
N PRO A 107 16.33 8.02 4.60
CA PRO A 107 17.02 8.77 3.56
C PRO A 107 16.96 8.12 2.17
N LYS A 108 16.86 6.79 2.09
CA LYS A 108 16.72 6.06 0.82
C LYS A 108 15.32 6.20 0.22
N GLU A 109 14.29 6.30 1.06
CA GLU A 109 12.90 6.43 0.64
C GLU A 109 12.57 7.82 0.09
N ILE A 110 13.31 8.85 0.53
CA ILE A 110 13.12 10.24 0.08
C ILE A 110 14.24 10.71 -0.85
N ALA A 111 15.19 9.84 -1.21
CA ALA A 111 16.35 10.23 -2.03
C ALA A 111 15.98 10.75 -3.43
N ALA A 112 14.81 10.37 -3.93
CA ALA A 112 14.30 10.78 -5.24
C ALA A 112 13.44 12.07 -5.19
N LEU A 113 13.11 12.54 -3.98
CA LEU A 113 12.26 13.70 -3.76
C LEU A 113 13.10 14.94 -3.45
N ASP A 114 12.63 16.11 -3.87
CA ASP A 114 13.21 17.38 -3.45
C ASP A 114 12.71 17.84 -2.07
N GLU A 115 13.37 18.86 -1.49
CA GLU A 115 13.03 19.37 -0.16
C GLU A 115 11.59 19.90 -0.06
N THR A 116 11.03 20.38 -1.17
CA THR A 116 9.66 20.90 -1.24
C THR A 116 8.66 19.75 -1.22
N GLU A 117 8.90 18.71 -2.04
CA GLU A 117 8.08 17.51 -2.08
C GLU A 117 8.03 16.79 -0.73
N VAL A 118 9.18 16.70 -0.04
CA VAL A 118 9.24 16.13 1.31
C VAL A 118 8.47 16.97 2.33
N ALA A 119 8.53 18.31 2.23
CA ALA A 119 7.80 19.20 3.11
C ALA A 119 6.28 19.14 2.88
N GLU A 120 5.85 19.08 1.62
CA GLU A 120 4.44 18.94 1.23
C GLU A 120 3.86 17.60 1.69
N ALA A 121 4.58 16.49 1.45
CA ALA A 121 4.18 15.18 1.93
C ALA A 121 4.07 15.15 3.47
N ASN A 122 5.02 15.76 4.17
CA ASN A 122 4.99 15.87 5.63
C ASN A 122 3.73 16.63 6.09
N LEU A 123 3.43 17.79 5.52
CA LEU A 123 2.24 18.57 5.86
C LEU A 123 0.95 17.78 5.60
N MET A 124 0.84 17.13 4.44
CA MET A 124 -0.30 16.31 4.06
C MET A 124 -0.55 15.18 5.07
N PHE A 125 0.51 14.47 5.50
CA PHE A 125 0.39 13.44 6.53
C PHE A 125 -0.01 14.01 7.89
N LYS A 126 0.58 15.13 8.33
CA LYS A 126 0.23 15.76 9.61
C LYS A 126 -1.25 16.15 9.66
N ASP A 127 -1.74 16.81 8.62
CA ASP A 127 -3.13 17.25 8.52
C ASP A 127 -4.09 16.07 8.50
N ALA A 128 -3.79 15.04 7.70
CA ALA A 128 -4.62 13.85 7.60
C ALA A 128 -4.66 13.03 8.90
N LEU A 129 -3.52 12.83 9.56
CA LEU A 129 -3.42 12.11 10.83
C LEU A 129 -4.10 12.86 11.97
N HIS A 130 -3.96 14.19 12.01
CA HIS A 130 -4.67 15.05 12.95
C HIS A 130 -6.18 14.98 12.73
N ALA A 131 -6.65 15.16 11.49
CA ALA A 131 -8.07 15.09 11.15
C ALA A 131 -8.70 13.74 11.51
N ALA A 132 -7.96 12.65 11.28
CA ALA A 132 -8.36 11.30 11.65
C ALA A 132 -8.21 10.98 13.15
N GLN A 133 -7.66 11.91 13.93
CA GLN A 133 -7.34 11.74 15.35
C GLN A 133 -6.47 10.51 15.63
N ILE A 134 -5.50 10.24 14.76
CA ILE A 134 -4.59 9.11 14.92
C ILE A 134 -3.66 9.35 16.11
N PRO A 135 -3.50 8.40 17.04
CA PRO A 135 -2.54 8.52 18.13
C PRO A 135 -1.11 8.75 17.63
N LEU A 136 -0.37 9.65 18.29
CA LEU A 136 1.03 9.95 17.94
C LEU A 136 1.90 8.69 17.94
N SER A 137 1.66 7.75 18.86
CA SER A 137 2.35 6.46 18.94
C SER A 137 2.19 5.57 17.71
N GLN A 138 1.14 5.75 16.91
CA GLN A 138 0.86 4.98 15.69
C GLN A 138 1.22 5.74 14.40
N ALA A 139 1.28 7.07 14.47
CA ALA A 139 1.45 7.94 13.33
C ALA A 139 2.70 7.63 12.50
N GLN A 140 3.87 7.49 13.15
CA GLN A 140 5.11 7.16 12.46
C GLN A 140 5.06 5.80 11.75
N SER A 141 4.39 4.80 12.33
CA SER A 141 4.26 3.49 11.69
C SER A 141 3.42 3.56 10.43
N ILE A 142 2.30 4.29 10.46
CA ILE A 142 1.44 4.47 9.28
C ILE A 142 2.21 5.18 8.16
N VAL A 143 2.91 6.28 8.49
CA VAL A 143 3.69 7.04 7.50
C VAL A 143 4.80 6.19 6.90
N ARG A 144 5.58 5.49 7.74
CA ARG A 144 6.67 4.62 7.28
C ARG A 144 6.16 3.54 6.31
N GLU A 145 5.15 2.78 6.72
CA GLU A 145 4.66 1.68 5.87
C GLU A 145 3.98 2.18 4.60
N THR A 146 3.34 3.36 4.66
CA THR A 146 2.76 4.01 3.48
C THR A 146 3.85 4.37 2.48
N VAL A 147 4.87 5.12 2.91
CA VAL A 147 5.96 5.57 2.03
C VAL A 147 6.76 4.38 1.48
N ALA A 148 7.07 3.40 2.33
CA ALA A 148 7.75 2.17 1.91
C ALA A 148 6.94 1.41 0.84
N THR A 149 5.62 1.33 1.01
CA THR A 149 4.74 0.66 0.04
C THR A 149 4.69 1.40 -1.28
N ILE A 150 4.52 2.73 -1.27
CA ILE A 150 4.51 3.55 -2.49
C ILE A 150 5.82 3.34 -3.25
N ASN A 151 6.96 3.59 -2.60
CA ASN A 151 8.28 3.47 -3.22
C ASN A 151 8.56 2.06 -3.75
N HIS A 152 8.13 1.03 -3.01
CA HIS A 152 8.29 -0.34 -3.46
C HIS A 152 7.50 -0.61 -4.74
N LEU A 153 6.22 -0.24 -4.78
CA LEU A 153 5.32 -0.55 -5.89
C LEU A 153 5.52 0.33 -7.12
N ASP A 154 6.02 1.55 -6.94
CA ASP A 154 6.29 2.50 -8.04
C ASP A 154 7.46 2.01 -8.91
N GLY A 155 8.42 1.31 -8.29
CA GLY A 155 9.54 0.66 -9.00
C GLY A 155 9.17 -0.65 -9.73
N LEU A 156 7.93 -1.13 -9.62
CA LEU A 156 7.48 -2.38 -10.24
C LEU A 156 6.70 -2.14 -11.52
N SER A 157 6.85 -3.06 -12.47
CA SER A 157 5.96 -3.16 -13.64
C SER A 157 4.53 -3.50 -13.21
N ASP A 158 3.53 -3.19 -14.03
CA ASP A 158 2.12 -3.50 -13.73
C ASP A 158 1.88 -4.99 -13.41
N ALA A 159 2.49 -5.92 -14.16
CA ALA A 159 2.31 -7.35 -13.86
C ALA A 159 2.96 -7.73 -12.53
N ALA A 160 4.18 -7.27 -12.27
CA ALA A 160 4.85 -7.50 -10.97
C ALA A 160 4.10 -6.85 -9.80
N ARG A 161 3.51 -5.67 -10.00
CA ARG A 161 2.68 -4.99 -9.00
C ARG A 161 1.43 -5.80 -8.66
N GLU A 162 0.71 -6.31 -9.67
CA GLU A 162 -0.45 -7.18 -9.44
C GLU A 162 -0.08 -8.44 -8.64
N LEU A 163 1.10 -9.01 -8.92
CA LEU A 163 1.62 -10.16 -8.18
C LEU A 163 2.02 -9.82 -6.74
N GLU A 164 2.68 -8.69 -6.51
CA GLU A 164 3.01 -8.24 -5.16
C GLU A 164 1.74 -8.01 -4.34
N MET A 165 0.72 -7.36 -4.92
CA MET A 165 -0.56 -7.18 -4.23
C MET A 165 -1.23 -8.51 -3.86
N LYS A 166 -1.17 -9.52 -4.73
CA LYS A 166 -1.65 -10.88 -4.42
C LYS A 166 -0.84 -11.52 -3.29
N ALA A 167 0.49 -11.42 -3.35
CA ALA A 167 1.38 -11.92 -2.30
C ALA A 167 1.09 -11.28 -0.94
N GLN A 168 0.93 -9.95 -0.92
CA GLN A 168 0.61 -9.18 0.28
C GLN A 168 -0.76 -9.59 0.86
N GLY A 169 -1.76 -9.85 0.01
CA GLY A 169 -3.04 -10.40 0.44
C GLY A 169 -2.92 -11.78 1.11
N GLU A 170 -2.03 -12.65 0.62
CA GLU A 170 -1.76 -13.95 1.24
C GLU A 170 -0.97 -13.83 2.55
N ILE A 171 -0.02 -12.89 2.63
CA ILE A 171 0.69 -12.57 3.88
C ILE A 171 -0.32 -12.13 4.94
N LEU A 172 -1.18 -11.17 4.60
CA LEU A 172 -2.17 -10.61 5.52
C LEU A 172 -3.12 -11.69 6.07
N LYS A 173 -3.55 -12.64 5.24
CA LYS A 173 -4.38 -13.79 5.68
C LYS A 173 -3.67 -14.70 6.68
N ARG A 174 -2.35 -14.81 6.60
CA ARG A 174 -1.53 -15.63 7.52
C ARG A 174 -1.13 -14.87 8.77
N SER A 175 -1.11 -13.53 8.72
CA SER A 175 -0.70 -12.69 9.83
C SER A 175 -1.62 -12.85 11.04
N GLY A 176 -2.94 -13.04 10.86
CA GLY A 176 -3.86 -13.21 11.99
C GLY A 176 -5.33 -13.33 11.58
N ASN A 177 -6.23 -12.91 12.47
CA ASN A 177 -7.66 -12.87 12.18
C ASN A 177 -7.96 -11.77 11.14
N ILE A 178 -8.06 -12.18 9.87
CA ILE A 178 -8.26 -11.26 8.75
C ILE A 178 -9.51 -10.37 8.92
N ASN A 179 -10.58 -10.90 9.51
CA ASN A 179 -11.81 -10.13 9.69
C ASN A 179 -11.62 -8.99 10.70
N GLU A 180 -10.88 -9.22 11.79
CA GLU A 180 -10.54 -8.17 12.75
C GLU A 180 -9.58 -7.16 12.14
N ILE A 181 -8.56 -7.62 11.41
CA ILE A 181 -7.60 -6.74 10.74
C ILE A 181 -8.33 -5.80 9.77
N MET A 182 -9.20 -6.34 8.91
CA MET A 182 -9.99 -5.55 7.96
C MET A 182 -10.92 -4.58 8.69
N HIS A 183 -11.64 -5.03 9.72
CA HIS A 183 -12.52 -4.17 10.50
C HIS A 183 -11.79 -2.96 11.09
N TYR A 184 -10.65 -3.18 11.74
CA TYR A 184 -9.89 -2.09 12.35
C TYR A 184 -9.20 -1.19 11.33
N ALA A 185 -8.70 -1.74 10.24
CA ALA A 185 -8.14 -0.94 9.16
C ALA A 185 -9.22 -0.05 8.52
N GLU A 186 -10.41 -0.58 8.26
CA GLU A 186 -11.56 0.18 7.74
C GLU A 186 -11.98 1.29 8.70
N LEU A 187 -12.00 1.03 10.01
CA LEU A 187 -12.27 2.06 11.02
C LEU A 187 -11.27 3.22 10.90
N THR A 188 -9.96 2.94 10.83
CA THR A 188 -8.94 3.97 10.65
C THR A 188 -9.10 4.71 9.33
N LEU A 189 -9.30 3.98 8.23
CA LEU A 189 -9.48 4.56 6.90
C LEU A 189 -10.66 5.52 6.86
N SER A 190 -11.80 5.13 7.44
CA SER A 190 -13.01 5.96 7.48
C SER A 190 -12.82 7.33 8.15
N ARG A 191 -11.78 7.47 9.00
CA ARG A 191 -11.46 8.71 9.71
C ARG A 191 -10.61 9.68 8.91
N PHE A 192 -9.85 9.19 7.92
CA PHE A 192 -9.05 10.07 7.07
C PHE A 192 -9.93 10.97 6.19
N PRO A 193 -9.44 12.16 5.81
CA PRO A 193 -10.10 12.97 4.79
C PRO A 193 -10.28 12.20 3.49
N GLU A 194 -11.38 12.46 2.77
CA GLU A 194 -11.71 11.74 1.54
C GLU A 194 -10.65 11.93 0.46
N ASP A 195 -10.19 13.17 0.25
CA ASP A 195 -9.15 13.49 -0.74
C ASP A 195 -7.85 12.74 -0.45
N PHE A 196 -7.42 12.75 0.83
CA PHE A 196 -6.24 12.02 1.28
C PHE A 196 -6.39 10.51 1.02
N ARG A 197 -7.53 9.91 1.37
CA ARG A 197 -7.78 8.48 1.09
C ARG A 197 -7.70 8.18 -0.40
N ASN A 198 -8.35 8.99 -1.23
CA ASN A 198 -8.40 8.76 -2.67
C ASN A 198 -7.01 8.81 -3.28
N GLU A 199 -6.19 9.77 -2.85
CA GLU A 199 -4.80 9.88 -3.28
C GLU A 199 -3.97 8.67 -2.82
N MET A 200 -4.11 8.24 -1.57
CA MET A 200 -3.40 7.06 -1.07
C MET A 200 -3.83 5.77 -1.80
N PHE A 201 -5.12 5.61 -2.12
CA PHE A 201 -5.58 4.47 -2.92
C PHE A 201 -5.07 4.52 -4.37
N ALA A 202 -5.04 5.70 -4.99
CA ALA A 202 -4.49 5.88 -6.34
C ALA A 202 -3.01 5.51 -6.41
N ASN A 203 -2.25 5.79 -5.34
CA ASN A 203 -0.83 5.46 -5.22
C ASN A 203 -0.55 4.07 -4.63
N HIS A 204 -1.59 3.23 -4.44
CA HIS A 204 -1.45 1.90 -3.85
C HIS A 204 -0.78 1.88 -2.45
N ALA A 205 -0.80 3.02 -1.73
CA ALA A 205 -0.12 3.29 -0.47
C ALA A 205 -0.37 2.26 0.63
N TRP A 206 -1.56 1.66 0.65
CA TRP A 206 -1.97 0.68 1.64
C TRP A 206 -2.15 -0.71 1.07
N SER A 207 -1.47 -1.05 -0.02
CA SER A 207 -1.60 -2.36 -0.65
C SER A 207 -0.70 -3.44 -0.03
N SER A 208 0.17 -3.09 0.92
CA SER A 208 1.01 -4.04 1.65
C SER A 208 0.34 -4.55 2.92
N ALA A 209 0.71 -5.76 3.34
CA ALA A 209 0.23 -6.34 4.59
C ALA A 209 0.66 -5.48 5.79
N ASP A 210 1.88 -4.96 5.80
CA ASP A 210 2.41 -4.14 6.90
C ASP A 210 1.67 -2.80 7.01
N ALA A 211 1.34 -2.15 5.90
CA ALA A 211 0.51 -0.94 5.91
C ALA A 211 -0.89 -1.22 6.46
N TYR A 212 -1.53 -2.33 6.06
CA TYR A 212 -2.83 -2.73 6.62
C TYR A 212 -2.76 -3.04 8.12
N LEU A 213 -1.69 -3.70 8.57
CA LEU A 213 -1.49 -4.00 9.99
C LEU A 213 -1.27 -2.74 10.82
N ALA A 214 -0.54 -1.75 10.29
CA ALA A 214 -0.36 -0.45 10.92
C ALA A 214 -1.70 0.31 11.05
N LEU A 215 -2.52 0.32 9.99
CA LEU A 215 -3.87 0.89 10.03
C LEU A 215 -4.75 0.17 11.06
N ALA A 216 -4.70 -1.17 11.10
CA ALA A 216 -5.47 -1.96 12.06
C ALA A 216 -5.03 -1.71 13.51
N ALA A 217 -3.74 -1.49 13.76
CA ALA A 217 -3.24 -1.15 15.09
C ALA A 217 -3.79 0.20 15.57
N ALA A 218 -3.81 1.21 14.70
CA ALA A 218 -4.45 2.50 15.00
C ALA A 218 -5.95 2.35 15.25
N GLY A 219 -6.65 1.53 14.47
CA GLY A 219 -8.10 1.30 14.59
C GLY A 219 -8.46 0.69 15.93
N ARG A 220 -7.68 -0.28 16.41
CA ARG A 220 -7.84 -0.86 17.76
C ARG A 220 -7.71 0.19 18.85
N MET A 221 -6.78 1.13 18.71
CA MET A 221 -6.60 2.21 19.69
C MET A 221 -7.74 3.23 19.64
N ILE A 222 -8.25 3.56 18.46
CA ILE A 222 -9.42 4.43 18.28
C ILE A 222 -10.64 3.79 18.94
N GLU A 223 -10.95 2.53 18.63
CA GLU A 223 -12.09 1.83 19.23
C GLU A 223 -11.95 1.74 20.76
N ALA A 224 -10.75 1.39 21.26
CA ALA A 224 -10.50 1.32 22.70
C ALA A 224 -10.69 2.70 23.39
N ARG A 225 -10.34 3.79 22.70
CA ARG A 225 -10.58 5.16 23.18
C ARG A 225 -12.07 5.47 23.22
N GLU A 226 -12.80 5.16 22.15
CA GLU A 226 -14.26 5.39 22.08
C GLU A 226 -15.01 4.55 23.12
N ALA A 227 -14.60 3.32 23.37
CA ALA A 227 -15.19 2.49 24.42
C ALA A 227 -14.94 3.07 25.84
N ARG A 228 -13.77 3.68 26.07
CA ARG A 228 -13.39 4.25 27.38
C ARG A 228 -13.98 5.64 27.65
N TYR A 229 -14.14 6.46 26.61
CA TYR A 229 -14.50 7.88 26.75
C TYR A 229 -15.80 8.27 26.01
N GLY A 230 -16.36 7.38 25.19
CA GLY A 230 -17.53 7.62 24.35
C GLY A 230 -18.89 7.40 24.99
N THR A 231 -18.99 7.17 26.31
CA THR A 231 -20.26 7.21 27.05
C THR A 231 -20.42 8.51 27.84
N LYS A 232 -20.65 9.60 27.11
CA LYS A 232 -21.57 10.66 27.54
C LYS A 232 -22.46 11.04 26.35
N LYS A 233 -23.56 10.32 26.20
CA LYS A 233 -24.77 10.86 25.55
C LYS A 233 -25.61 11.56 26.61
#